data_AF-A0A329KNM0-F1
#
_entry.id   AF-A0A329KNM0-F1
#
_cell.length_a   1.000
_cell.length_b   1.000
_cell.length_c   1.000
_cell.angle_alpha   90.00
_cell.angle_beta   90.00
_cell.angle_gamma   90.00
#
_symmetry.space_group_name_H-M   'P 1'
#
loop_
_entity.id
_entity.type
_entity.pdbx_description
1 polymer ?
#
loop_
_entity_poly.entity_id
_entity_poly.type
_entity_poly.pdbx_seq_one_letter_code
_entity_poly.pdbx_strand_id
1 'polypeptide(L)' 'MTVTYESKRYPALGFYVDGAFKRFSNGVYVTEDVAEIAVLDAMSDVTRVSEAETDAESGPGIPQETPEVKPAPKRKPSAK' A
#
# COMPACT_ATOMS: atom_id res chain seq x y z
N MET A 1 15.05 -13.94 4.63
CA MET A 1 13.85 -14.65 5.11
C MET A 1 12.68 -14.12 4.30
N THR A 2 12.08 -14.95 3.45
CA THR A 2 10.96 -14.54 2.60
C THR A 2 9.68 -14.46 3.42
N VAL A 3 8.94 -13.37 3.26
CA VAL A 3 7.67 -13.10 3.94
C VAL A 3 6.57 -13.04 2.90
N THR A 4 5.47 -13.75 3.18
CA THR A 4 4.27 -13.75 2.33
C THR A 4 3.19 -12.88 2.96
N TYR A 5 2.55 -12.05 2.13
CA TYR A 5 1.43 -11.20 2.48
C TYR A 5 0.23 -11.55 1.58
N GLU A 6 -0.96 -11.54 2.15
CA GLU A 6 -2.23 -11.72 1.43
C GLU A 6 -3.16 -10.52 1.61
N SER A 7 -3.85 -10.14 0.53
CA SER A 7 -5.00 -9.23 0.59
C SER A 7 -6.24 -9.94 0.07
N LYS A 8 -7.17 -10.24 1.00
CA LYS A 8 -8.45 -10.89 0.68
C LYS A 8 -9.40 -9.98 -0.11
N ARG A 9 -9.25 -8.67 0.04
CA ARG A 9 -10.17 -7.67 -0.52
C ARG A 9 -9.72 -7.15 -1.88
N TYR A 10 -8.41 -7.12 -2.13
CA TYR A 10 -7.83 -6.51 -3.33
C TYR A 10 -6.80 -7.44 -4.00
N PRO A 11 -7.23 -8.30 -4.93
CA PRO A 11 -6.34 -9.29 -5.58
C PRO A 11 -5.25 -8.67 -6.46
N ALA A 12 -5.36 -7.39 -6.80
CA ALA A 12 -4.38 -6.64 -7.60
C ALA A 12 -3.97 -5.32 -6.92
N LEU A 13 -3.91 -5.30 -5.59
CA LEU A 13 -3.48 -4.11 -4.82
C LEU A 13 -2.09 -3.66 -5.29
N GLY A 14 -1.97 -2.39 -5.65
CA GLY A 14 -0.71 -1.77 -6.05
C GLY A 14 -0.23 -0.79 -5.01
N PHE A 15 1.08 -0.75 -4.77
CA PHE A 15 1.72 0.16 -3.82
C PHE A 15 3.08 0.61 -4.36
N TYR A 16 3.65 1.64 -3.73
CA TYR A 16 4.95 2.17 -4.11
C TYR A 16 5.93 2.00 -2.96
N VAL A 17 7.14 1.59 -3.28
CA VAL A 17 8.27 1.50 -2.34
C VAL A 17 9.47 2.13 -3.04
N ASP A 18 10.04 3.17 -2.43
CA ASP A 18 11.17 3.92 -3.00
C ASP A 18 10.95 4.39 -4.46
N GLY A 19 9.71 4.74 -4.78
CA GLY A 19 9.32 5.18 -6.13
C GLY A 19 9.13 4.04 -7.15
N ALA A 20 9.37 2.78 -6.77
CA ALA A 20 9.05 1.61 -7.59
C ALA A 20 7.62 1.13 -7.34
N PHE A 21 6.85 0.98 -8.42
CA PHE A 21 5.50 0.40 -8.35
C PHE A 21 5.58 -1.12 -8.16
N LYS A 22 4.96 -1.60 -7.09
CA LYS A 22 4.81 -3.01 -6.74
C LYS A 22 3.33 -3.36 -6.67
N ARG A 23 3.02 -4.63 -6.89
CA ARG A 23 1.63 -5.08 -6.98
C ARG A 23 1.49 -6.53 -6.53
N PHE A 24 0.42 -6.79 -5.77
CA PHE A 24 -0.05 -8.13 -5.45
C PHE A 24 -0.47 -8.88 -6.71
N SER A 25 -0.09 -10.14 -6.79
CA SER A 25 -0.51 -11.06 -7.85
C SER A 25 -1.50 -12.05 -7.28
N ASN A 26 -2.76 -11.94 -7.72
CA ASN A 26 -3.85 -12.79 -7.27
C ASN A 26 -4.08 -12.75 -5.74
N GLY A 27 -3.89 -11.56 -5.16
CA GLY A 27 -4.04 -11.33 -3.72
C GLY A 27 -2.82 -11.72 -2.89
N VAL A 28 -1.74 -12.22 -3.50
CA VAL A 28 -0.53 -12.63 -2.78
C VAL A 28 0.66 -11.76 -3.18
N TYR A 29 1.49 -11.40 -2.22
CA TYR A 29 2.76 -10.72 -2.43
C TYR A 29 3.84 -11.37 -1.59
N VAL A 30 4.96 -11.72 -2.21
CA VAL A 30 6.12 -12.33 -1.54
C VAL A 30 7.28 -11.37 -1.66
N THR A 31 7.90 -11.04 -0.53
CA THR A 31 9.08 -10.18 -0.50
C THR A 31 10.05 -10.62 0.59
N GLU A 32 11.31 -10.26 0.41
CA GLU A 32 12.40 -10.38 1.38
C GLU A 32 12.99 -9.02 1.74
N ASP A 33 12.50 -7.94 1.11
CA ASP A 33 13.00 -6.59 1.29
C ASP A 33 12.34 -5.90 2.48
N VAL A 34 13.17 -5.31 3.34
CA VAL A 34 12.73 -4.72 4.61
C VAL A 34 11.89 -3.45 4.39
N ALA A 35 12.16 -2.68 3.34
CA ALA A 35 11.37 -1.48 3.03
C ALA A 35 9.98 -1.85 2.52
N GLU A 36 9.89 -2.91 1.70
CA GLU A 36 8.60 -3.44 1.25
C GLU A 36 7.78 -3.98 2.43
N ILE A 37 8.42 -4.76 3.32
CA ILE A 37 7.80 -5.30 4.53
C ILE A 37 7.25 -4.18 5.41
N ALA A 38 8.00 -3.10 5.65
CA ALA A 38 7.56 -2.00 6.50
C ALA A 38 6.30 -1.28 5.96
N VAL A 39 6.20 -1.13 4.63
CA VAL A 39 5.00 -0.56 4.00
C VAL A 39 3.82 -1.51 4.14
N LEU A 40 4.02 -2.80 3.93
CA LEU A 40 2.98 -3.83 4.03
C LEU A 40 2.48 -4.01 5.47
N ASP A 41 3.36 -3.88 6.46
CA ASP A 41 3.04 -3.95 7.89
C ASP A 41 2.19 -2.75 8.33
N ALA A 42 2.38 -1.59 7.70
CA ALA A 42 1.56 -0.41 7.92
C ALA A 42 0.18 -0.47 7.21
N MET A 43 -0.06 -1.45 6.33
CA MET A 43 -1.32 -1.59 5.59
C MET A 43 -2.35 -2.43 6.37
N SER A 44 -3.51 -1.85 6.65
CA SER A 44 -4.59 -2.55 7.36
C SER A 44 -5.34 -3.59 6.50
N ASP A 45 -5.29 -3.46 5.17
CA ASP A 45 -6.00 -4.35 4.23
C ASP A 45 -5.16 -5.56 3.79
N VAL A 46 -3.99 -5.78 4.42
CA VAL A 46 -3.05 -6.85 4.10
C VAL A 46 -2.76 -7.65 5.36
N THR A 47 -2.68 -8.98 5.25
CA THR A 47 -2.35 -9.88 6.35
C THR A 47 -1.03 -10.58 6.04
N ARG A 48 -0.11 -10.58 7.01
CA ARG A 48 1.14 -11.35 6.92
C ARG A 48 0.86 -12.83 7.20
N VAL A 49 1.26 -13.71 6.28
CA VAL A 49 0.98 -15.17 6.30
C VAL A 49 2.25 -16.00 6.56
N SER A 50 3.33 -15.37 7.05
CA SER A 50 4.59 -16.09 7.29
C SER A 50 4.46 -17.12 8.42
N GLU A 51 5.10 -18.28 8.26
CA GLU A 51 5.18 -19.44 9.18
C GLU A 51 5.89 -19.18 10.53
N ALA A 52 5.95 -17.94 11.02
CA ALA A 52 6.43 -17.64 12.35
C ALA A 52 5.37 -16.79 13.07
N GLU A 53 4.59 -17.49 13.89
CA GLU A 53 3.68 -16.96 14.91
C GLU A 53 4.26 -15.71 15.58
N THR A 54 3.60 -14.56 15.47
CA THR A 54 3.36 -13.62 16.59
C THR A 54 2.31 -12.60 16.15
N ASP A 55 1.08 -12.82 16.61
CA ASP A 55 0.24 -11.84 17.29
C ASP A 55 0.52 -10.34 17.04
N ALA A 56 -0.34 -9.68 16.27
CA ALA A 56 -0.55 -8.23 16.34
C ALA A 56 -1.93 -7.87 15.77
N GLU A 57 -2.92 -8.10 16.63
CA GLU A 57 -4.04 -7.21 16.92
C GLU A 57 -4.49 -6.19 15.85
N SER A 58 -5.72 -6.40 15.39
CA SER A 58 -6.52 -5.43 14.66
C SER A 58 -6.64 -4.10 15.43
N GLY A 59 -5.90 -3.08 15.00
CA GLY A 59 -6.17 -1.69 15.37
C GLY A 59 -7.21 -1.08 14.41
N PRO A 60 -8.36 -0.57 14.89
CA PRO A 60 -9.35 0.04 14.02
C PRO A 60 -8.96 1.48 13.66
N GLY A 61 -8.91 1.76 12.36
CA GLY A 61 -9.27 3.07 11.80
C GLY A 61 -8.17 4.12 11.70
N ILE A 62 -7.61 4.26 10.50
CA ILE A 62 -7.34 5.59 9.94
C ILE A 62 -7.95 5.64 8.53
N PRO A 63 -9.06 6.35 8.30
CA PRO A 63 -9.47 6.71 6.96
C PRO A 63 -8.43 7.70 6.42
N GLN A 64 -7.49 7.23 5.59
CA GLN A 64 -6.63 8.12 4.84
C GLN A 64 -7.35 8.51 3.54
N GLU A 65 -8.36 9.36 3.71
CA GLU A 65 -8.87 10.22 2.66
C GLU A 65 -7.76 11.26 2.35
N THR A 66 -7.11 11.10 1.19
CA THR A 66 -6.49 12.06 0.22
C THR A 66 -5.98 13.43 0.73
N PRO A 67 -4.91 14.07 0.17
CA PRO A 67 -4.70 14.26 -1.29
C PRO A 67 -3.25 14.59 -1.78
N GLU A 68 -2.87 14.24 -3.02
CA GLU A 68 -1.86 15.06 -3.75
C GLU A 68 -2.03 14.97 -5.28
N VAL A 69 -3.03 15.68 -5.80
CA VAL A 69 -3.01 16.10 -7.20
C VAL A 69 -2.30 17.45 -7.23
N LYS A 70 -1.13 17.46 -7.85
CA LYS A 70 -0.25 18.60 -8.12
C LYS A 70 -1.03 19.88 -8.49
N PRO A 71 -0.62 21.07 -8.01
CA PRO A 71 -1.23 22.32 -8.43
C PRO A 71 -0.80 22.63 -9.87
N ALA A 72 -1.71 22.55 -10.84
CA ALA A 72 -1.50 23.09 -12.18
C ALA A 72 -2.04 24.53 -12.22
N PRO A 73 -1.19 25.56 -12.43
CA PRO A 73 -1.64 26.93 -12.46
C PRO A 73 -2.04 27.37 -13.88
N LYS A 74 -2.94 28.37 -13.93
CA LYS A 74 -3.24 29.34 -15.02
C LYS A 74 -4.21 28.88 -16.13
N ARG A 75 -5.40 29.50 -16.13
CA ARG A 75 -5.84 30.39 -17.24
C ARG A 75 -6.57 31.61 -16.65
N LYS A 76 -6.09 32.81 -16.98
CA LYS A 76 -6.73 34.10 -16.64
C LYS A 76 -8.00 34.29 -17.49
N PRO A 77 -9.01 35.05 -17.03
CA PRO A 77 -10.07 35.53 -17.91
C PRO A 77 -9.53 36.72 -18.70
N SER A 78 -9.66 36.68 -20.02
CA SER A 78 -9.45 37.85 -20.86
C SER A 78 -10.65 37.99 -21.78
N ALA A 79 -11.45 39.00 -21.47
CA ALA A 79 -12.42 39.58 -22.37
C ALA A 79 -11.74 40.10 -23.66
N LYS A 80 -12.41 39.92 -24.80
CA LYS A 80 -12.66 40.98 -25.79
C LYS A 80 -13.73 40.54 -26.77
#